data_AF-A0A2D6LUW5-F1
#
_entry.id   AF-A0A2D6LUW5-F1
#
_cell.length_a   1.000
_cell.length_b   1.000
_cell.length_c   1.000
_cell.angle_alpha   90.00
_cell.angle_beta   90.00
_cell.angle_gamma   90.00
#
_symmetry.space_group_name_H-M   'P 1'
#
loop_
_entity.id
_entity.type
_entity.pdbx_description
1 polymer ?
#
loop_
_entity_poly.entity_id
_entity_poly.type
_entity_poly.pdbx_seq_one_letter_code
_entity_poly.pdbx_strand_id
1 'polypeptide(L)'
;MLNKCSLCGFCKQTCPVFKATLKETDSPRTQANLIKKDILDIQLLKCTLCNACFNDCPSDIDLASLIREKRSLLIQQSQTKANKEMIDNIRKHGNPYGNLKEIKEVKKLWG
;
A
#
# COMPACT_ATOMS: atom_id res chain seq x y z
N MET A 1 -14.33 8.21 10.92
CA MET A 1 -14.34 6.86 10.30
C MET A 1 -13.61 5.83 11.17
N LEU A 2 -12.31 5.98 11.46
CA LEU A 2 -11.56 5.02 12.30
C LEU A 2 -12.03 4.92 13.77
N ASN A 3 -12.79 5.90 14.24
CA ASN A 3 -13.42 5.90 15.57
C ASN A 3 -14.44 4.75 15.77
N LYS A 4 -14.92 4.12 14.70
CA LYS A 4 -15.85 2.98 14.75
C LYS A 4 -15.14 1.62 14.95
N CYS A 5 -13.81 1.59 14.94
CA CYS A 5 -13.04 0.33 15.03
C CYS A 5 -13.23 -0.35 16.39
N SER A 6 -13.73 -1.59 16.39
CA SER A 6 -13.93 -2.41 17.59
C SER A 6 -12.73 -3.30 17.97
N LEU A 7 -11.60 -3.16 17.27
CA LEU A 7 -10.37 -3.96 17.47
C LEU A 7 -10.51 -5.48 17.26
N CYS A 8 -11.58 -5.94 16.59
CA CYS A 8 -11.91 -7.36 16.36
C CYS A 8 -10.81 -8.18 15.67
N GLY A 9 -9.97 -7.56 14.83
CA GLY A 9 -8.81 -8.23 14.20
C GLY A 9 -9.08 -8.91 12.85
N PHE A 10 -10.30 -8.88 12.30
CA PHE A 10 -10.59 -9.44 10.98
C PHE A 10 -9.69 -8.88 9.87
N CYS A 11 -9.42 -7.56 9.91
CA CYS A 11 -8.52 -6.93 8.96
C CYS A 11 -7.13 -7.59 8.95
N LYS A 12 -6.61 -7.98 10.13
CA LYS A 12 -5.32 -8.66 10.28
C LYS A 12 -5.39 -10.09 9.73
N GLN A 13 -6.45 -10.83 10.05
CA GLN A 13 -6.64 -12.21 9.58
C GLN A 13 -6.76 -12.29 8.06
N THR A 14 -7.38 -11.31 7.40
CA THR A 14 -7.58 -11.34 5.95
C THR A 14 -6.39 -10.78 5.16
N CYS A 15 -5.57 -9.93 5.78
CA CYS A 15 -4.47 -9.23 5.11
C CYS A 15 -3.41 -10.19 4.53
N PRO A 16 -3.17 -10.18 3.20
CA PRO A 16 -2.15 -11.04 2.59
C PRO A 16 -0.72 -10.64 2.99
N VAL A 17 -0.47 -9.33 3.19
CA VAL A 17 0.85 -8.83 3.61
C VAL A 17 1.20 -9.36 4.99
N PHE A 18 0.27 -9.27 5.95
CA PHE A 18 0.51 -9.79 7.29
C PHE A 18 0.70 -11.32 7.28
N LYS A 19 -0.08 -12.07 6.48
CA LYS A 19 0.09 -13.51 6.32
C LYS A 19 1.48 -13.88 5.77
N ALA A 20 2.00 -13.08 4.84
CA ALA A 20 3.30 -13.32 4.23
C ALA A 20 4.47 -12.91 5.13
N THR A 21 4.37 -11.78 5.83
CA THR A 21 5.49 -11.22 6.60
C THR A 21 5.48 -11.65 8.06
N LEU A 22 4.31 -11.97 8.62
CA LEU A 22 4.05 -12.24 10.05
C LEU A 22 4.51 -11.12 10.99
N LYS A 23 4.78 -9.93 10.46
CA LYS A 23 5.23 -8.77 11.22
C LYS A 23 4.04 -7.89 11.57
N GLU A 24 3.79 -7.68 12.88
CA GLU A 24 2.67 -6.84 13.32
C GLU A 24 2.79 -5.41 12.77
N THR A 25 4.00 -4.90 12.56
CA THR A 25 4.27 -3.60 11.94
C THR A 25 3.68 -3.45 10.54
N ASP A 26 3.47 -4.57 9.86
CA ASP A 26 3.02 -4.63 8.47
C ASP A 26 1.51 -4.90 8.39
N SER A 27 0.88 -5.14 9.55
CA SER A 27 -0.54 -5.42 9.65
C SER A 27 -1.39 -4.18 9.37
N PRO A 28 -2.63 -4.37 8.88
CA PRO A 28 -3.57 -3.27 8.69
C PRO A 28 -3.96 -2.61 10.03
N ARG A 29 -3.84 -3.32 11.15
CA ARG A 29 -4.08 -2.74 12.48
C ARG A 29 -3.04 -1.68 12.81
N THR A 30 -1.75 -1.97 12.60
CA THR A 30 -0.69 -0.98 12.78
C THR A 30 -0.88 0.21 11.86
N GLN A 31 -1.23 -0.02 10.59
CA GLN A 31 -1.53 1.04 9.64
C GLN A 31 -2.71 1.91 10.11
N ALA A 32 -3.81 1.32 10.55
CA ALA A 32 -4.95 2.06 11.10
C ALA A 32 -4.56 2.90 12.33
N ASN A 33 -3.67 2.39 13.20
CA ASN A 33 -3.17 3.13 14.35
C ASN A 33 -2.28 4.31 13.95
N LEU A 34 -1.42 4.16 12.93
CA LEU A 34 -0.62 5.25 12.38
C LEU A 34 -1.53 6.38 11.87
N ILE A 35 -2.56 6.03 11.10
CA ILE A 35 -3.53 7.00 10.56
C ILE A 35 -4.31 7.68 11.69
N LYS A 36 -4.75 6.92 12.71
CA LYS A 36 -5.47 7.46 13.87
C LYS A 36 -4.63 8.47 14.67
N LYS A 37 -3.31 8.28 14.70
CA LYS A 37 -2.34 9.19 15.35
C LYS A 37 -1.83 10.30 14.44
N ASP A 38 -2.32 10.36 13.20
CA ASP A 38 -1.85 11.26 12.14
C ASP A 38 -0.33 11.17 11.87
N ILE A 39 0.21 9.95 11.97
CA ILE A 39 1.63 9.68 11.69
C ILE A 39 1.77 9.23 10.24
N LEU A 40 2.57 9.96 9.47
CA LEU A 40 2.99 9.58 8.13
C LEU A 40 4.24 8.70 8.20
N ASP A 41 4.09 7.41 7.95
CA ASP A 41 5.18 6.43 8.02
C ASP A 41 5.26 5.58 6.74
N ILE A 42 6.47 5.19 6.36
CA ILE A 42 6.75 4.32 5.21
C ILE A 42 6.07 2.94 5.31
N GLN A 43 5.73 2.47 6.52
CA GLN A 43 4.93 1.26 6.72
C GLN A 43 3.58 1.34 6.00
N LEU A 44 3.02 2.55 5.81
CA LEU A 44 1.81 2.75 5.03
C LEU A 44 1.99 2.30 3.58
N LEU A 45 3.21 2.25 3.03
CA LEU A 45 3.52 1.75 1.68
C LEU A 45 3.49 0.22 1.57
N LYS A 46 3.44 -0.52 2.68
CA LYS A 46 3.38 -1.99 2.64
C LYS A 46 2.03 -2.54 2.25
N CYS A 47 0.94 -1.80 2.47
CA CYS A 47 -0.40 -2.22 2.04
C CYS A 47 -0.46 -2.44 0.51
N THR A 48 -1.08 -3.52 0.05
CA THR A 48 -1.23 -3.77 -1.40
C THR A 48 -2.46 -3.08 -2.01
N LEU A 49 -3.26 -2.37 -1.20
CA LEU A 49 -4.54 -1.77 -1.60
C LEU A 49 -5.54 -2.77 -2.21
N CYS A 50 -5.48 -4.04 -1.78
CA CYS A 50 -6.34 -5.12 -2.29
C CYS A 50 -7.79 -5.10 -1.76
N ASN A 51 -8.14 -4.20 -0.84
CA ASN A 51 -9.46 -4.08 -0.19
C ASN A 51 -9.97 -5.30 0.61
N ALA A 52 -9.18 -6.37 0.78
CA ALA A 52 -9.61 -7.54 1.57
C ALA A 52 -10.09 -7.17 3.00
N CYS A 53 -9.38 -6.24 3.66
CA CYS A 53 -9.76 -5.79 5.01
C CYS A 53 -11.06 -4.99 5.09
N PHE A 54 -11.48 -4.37 3.99
CA PHE A 54 -12.77 -3.66 3.92
C PHE A 54 -13.92 -4.66 3.83
N ASN A 55 -13.80 -5.65 2.94
CA ASN A 55 -14.82 -6.69 2.74
C ASN A 55 -15.14 -7.47 4.03
N ASP A 56 -14.13 -7.68 4.87
CA ASP A 56 -14.29 -8.43 6.14
C ASP A 56 -14.50 -7.50 7.35
N CYS A 57 -14.63 -6.18 7.17
CA CYS A 57 -14.78 -5.25 8.27
C CYS A 57 -16.25 -5.16 8.73
N PRO A 58 -16.60 -5.59 9.96
CA PRO A 58 -17.98 -5.47 10.47
C PRO A 58 -18.37 -4.03 10.83
N SER A 59 -17.49 -3.06 10.62
CA SER A 59 -17.70 -1.64 10.93
C SER A 59 -17.55 -0.74 9.70
N ASP A 60 -17.51 -1.34 8.51
CA ASP A 60 -17.43 -0.66 7.21
C ASP A 60 -16.29 0.36 7.11
N ILE A 61 -15.13 0.04 7.70
CA ILE A 61 -13.96 0.91 7.66
C ILE A 61 -13.22 0.66 6.35
N ASP A 62 -13.31 1.62 5.42
CA ASP A 62 -12.49 1.65 4.21
C ASP A 62 -11.06 2.10 4.52
N LEU A 63 -10.30 1.18 5.13
CA LEU A 63 -8.92 1.43 5.51
C LEU A 63 -8.01 1.63 4.28
N ALA A 64 -8.30 0.98 3.16
CA ALA A 64 -7.47 1.08 1.97
C ALA A 64 -7.55 2.48 1.34
N SER A 65 -8.74 3.08 1.29
CA SER A 65 -8.92 4.47 0.86
C SER A 65 -8.19 5.45 1.78
N LEU A 66 -8.31 5.28 3.09
CA LEU A 66 -7.57 6.09 4.08
C LEU A 66 -6.05 5.96 3.92
N ILE A 67 -5.55 4.75 3.67
CA ILE A 67 -4.13 4.52 3.39
C ILE A 67 -3.72 5.24 2.10
N ARG A 68 -4.52 5.15 1.03
CA ARG A 68 -4.24 5.81 -0.25
C ARG A 68 -4.11 7.32 -0.08
N GLU A 69 -5.02 7.93 0.68
CA GLU A 69 -4.95 9.35 1.03
C GLU A 69 -3.63 9.67 1.75
N LYS A 70 -3.29 8.96 2.82
CA LYS A 70 -2.05 9.20 3.57
C LYS A 70 -0.78 8.95 2.75
N ARG A 71 -0.79 8.00 1.81
CA ARG A 71 0.31 7.81 0.85
C ARG A 71 0.53 9.01 -0.05
N SER A 72 -0.54 9.66 -0.50
CA SER A 72 -0.46 10.87 -1.33
C SER A 72 0.11 12.08 -0.59
N LEU A 73 0.02 12.11 0.74
CA LEU A 73 0.69 13.09 1.58
C LEU A 73 2.15 12.69 1.83
N LEU A 74 2.39 11.41 2.14
CA LEU A 74 3.73 10.88 2.41
C LEU A 74 4.69 11.09 1.23
N ILE A 75 4.19 10.97 0.00
CA ILE A 75 5.01 11.12 -1.23
C ILE A 75 5.65 12.50 -1.37
N GLN A 76 5.14 13.52 -0.66
CA GLN A 76 5.72 14.87 -0.59
C GLN A 76 6.93 14.94 0.36
N GLN A 77 6.99 14.04 1.34
CA GLN A 77 8.03 14.01 2.38
C GLN A 77 9.08 12.92 2.11
N SER A 78 8.63 11.74 1.67
CA SER A 78 9.46 10.56 1.52
C SER A 78 8.97 9.68 0.37
N GLN A 79 9.92 9.17 -0.42
CA GLN A 79 9.69 8.28 -1.54
C GLN A 79 10.75 7.18 -1.56
N THR A 80 10.33 5.95 -1.85
CA THR A 80 11.27 4.86 -2.11
C THR A 80 12.05 5.11 -3.40
N LYS A 81 13.28 4.60 -3.48
CA LYS A 81 14.09 4.66 -4.71
C LYS A 81 13.33 4.09 -5.91
N ALA A 82 12.70 2.93 -5.73
CA ALA A 82 11.91 2.28 -6.78
C ALA A 82 10.74 3.15 -7.27
N ASN A 83 10.04 3.85 -6.37
CA ASN A 83 8.94 4.74 -6.79
C ASN A 83 9.47 5.94 -7.58
N LYS A 84 10.61 6.52 -7.18
CA LYS A 84 11.25 7.62 -7.92
C LYS A 84 11.62 7.18 -9.34
N GLU A 85 12.30 6.04 -9.47
CA GLU A 85 12.68 5.46 -10.76
C GLU A 85 11.47 5.17 -11.64
N MET A 86 10.41 4.58 -11.07
CA MET A 86 9.17 4.32 -11.79
C MET A 86 8.50 5.60 -12.30
N ILE A 87 8.43 6.65 -11.48
CA ILE A 87 7.85 7.94 -11.87
C ILE A 87 8.68 8.59 -12.98
N ASP A 88 10.00 8.56 -12.88
CA ASP A 88 10.90 9.09 -13.91
C ASP A 88 10.76 8.32 -15.23
N ASN A 89 10.62 6.99 -15.17
CA ASN A 89 10.37 6.17 -16.35
C ASN A 89 9.05 6.55 -17.03
N ILE A 90 7.97 6.74 -16.25
CA ILE A 90 6.67 7.17 -16.80
C ILE A 90 6.82 8.53 -17.50
N ARG A 91 7.52 9.49 -16.89
CA ARG A 91 7.73 10.84 -17.44
C ARG A 91 8.60 10.83 -18.71
N LYS A 92 9.65 10.01 -18.76
CA LYS A 92 10.61 9.97 -19.88
C LYS A 92 10.18 9.05 -21.02
N HIS A 93 9.55 7.92 -20.71
CA HIS A 93 9.29 6.83 -21.65
C HIS A 93 7.81 6.46 -21.80
N GLY A 94 6.91 7.11 -21.06
CA GLY A 94 5.47 6.84 -21.09
C GLY A 94 5.05 5.51 -20.42
N ASN A 95 5.97 4.82 -19.74
CA ASN A 95 5.70 3.55 -19.05
C ASN A 95 6.61 3.38 -17.82
N PRO A 96 6.24 2.56 -16.81
CA PRO A 96 7.00 2.41 -15.57
C PRO A 96 8.30 1.61 -15.70
N TYR A 97 8.48 0.86 -16.79
CA TYR A 97 9.57 -0.10 -16.96
C TYR A 97 10.81 0.50 -17.64
N GLY A 98 10.71 1.69 -18.23
CA GLY A 98 11.83 2.38 -18.89
C GLY A 98 11.88 2.09 -20.40
N ASN A 99 13.08 1.92 -20.96
CA ASN A 99 13.25 1.60 -22.37
C ASN A 99 12.96 0.13 -22.67
N LEU A 100 11.78 -0.15 -23.23
CA LEU A 100 11.35 -1.52 -23.56
C LEU A 100 12.28 -2.27 -24.53
N LYS A 101 13.07 -1.56 -25.36
CA LYS A 101 14.05 -2.20 -26.27
C LYS A 101 15.27 -2.77 -25.54
N GLU A 102 15.56 -2.24 -24.35
CA GLU A 102 16.68 -2.70 -23.49
C GLU A 102 16.24 -3.80 -22.53
N ILE A 103 14.93 -3.95 -22.29
CA ILE A 103 14.36 -5.04 -21.50
C ILE A 103 14.33 -6.30 -22.37
N LYS A 104 15.33 -7.15 -22.20
CA LYS A 104 15.51 -8.40 -22.96
C LYS A 104 14.32 -9.38 -22.94
N GLU A 105 13.33 -9.19 -22.07
CA GLU A 105 12.21 -10.12 -21.86
C GLU A 105 10.81 -9.47 -21.91
N VAL A 106 10.55 -8.45 -22.74
CA VAL A 106 9.18 -7.87 -22.87
C VAL A 106 8.11 -8.93 -23.18
N LYS A 107 8.45 -9.99 -23.92
CA LYS A 107 7.55 -11.10 -24.26
C LYS A 107 7.14 -12.00 -23.09
N LYS A 108 7.85 -11.96 -21.95
CA LYS A 108 7.63 -12.86 -20.80
C LYS A 108 6.73 -12.27 -19.73
N LEU A 109 6.47 -10.96 -19.80
CA LEU A 109 5.63 -10.22 -18.84
C LEU A 109 4.12 -10.40 -19.07
N TRP A 110 3.73 -10.86 -20.25
CA TRP A 110 2.33 -11.01 -20.69
C TRP A 110 2.04 -12.41 -21.26
N GLY A 111 2.91 -13.39 -20.94
CA GLY A 111 2.75 -14.79 -21.31
C GLY A 111 1.80 -15.52 -20.39
#